data_AF-A0A844ZDK1-F1
#
_entry.id   AF-A0A844ZDK1-F1
#
_cell.length_a   1.000
_cell.length_b   1.000
_cell.length_c   1.000
_cell.angle_alpha   90.00
_cell.angle_beta   90.00
_cell.angle_gamma   90.00
#
_symmetry.space_group_name_H-M   'P 1'
#
loop_
_entity.id
_entity.type
_entity.pdbx_description
1 polymer ?
#
loop_
_entity_poly.entity_id
_entity_poly.type
_entity_poly.pdbx_seq_one_letter_code
_entity_poly.pdbx_strand_id
1 'polypeptide(L)'
;MRIVRTILWIILAVVVTIFVYVNWGESHNVIIWPREGGKSILFDWPVGFIAIVFFLAGFLPMWLFHRGVKWRLNRRIKTLENAAHAAAVSPPVQSAPTPVDPTSVESPDSAEKLKPTPTPSSQP
;
A
#
# COMPACT_ATOMS: atom_id res chain seq x y z
N MET A 1 -7.11 -21.85 2.60
CA MET A 1 -5.90 -21.04 2.89
C MET A 1 -5.31 -21.26 4.29
N ARG A 2 -6.12 -21.39 5.37
CA ARG A 2 -5.58 -21.55 6.73
C ARG A 2 -4.73 -22.81 6.87
N ILE A 3 -5.20 -23.97 6.39
CA ILE A 3 -4.45 -25.24 6.48
C ILE A 3 -3.08 -25.16 5.78
N VAL A 4 -3.03 -24.61 4.55
CA VAL A 4 -1.78 -24.43 3.79
C VAL A 4 -0.82 -23.52 4.54
N ARG A 5 -1.34 -22.43 5.11
CA ARG A 5 -0.55 -21.52 5.94
C ARG A 5 -0.03 -22.23 7.19
N THR A 6 -0.84 -23.04 7.87
CA THR A 6 -0.41 -23.78 9.08
C THR A 6 0.66 -24.81 8.74
N ILE A 7 0.50 -25.57 7.64
CA ILE A 7 1.49 -26.53 7.16
C ILE A 7 2.82 -25.83 6.87
N LEU A 8 2.80 -24.67 6.20
CA LEU A 8 4.01 -23.90 5.91
C LEU A 8 4.71 -23.42 7.19
N TRP A 9 3.95 -22.98 8.20
CA TRP A 9 4.52 -22.61 9.51
C TRP A 9 5.09 -23.81 10.27
N ILE A 10 4.44 -24.97 10.17
CA ILE A 10 4.93 -26.21 10.78
C ILE A 10 6.25 -26.63 10.12
N ILE A 11 6.31 -26.64 8.78
CA ILE A 11 7.54 -26.96 8.05
C ILE A 11 8.66 -25.99 8.44
N LEU A 12 8.37 -24.69 8.48
CA LEU A 12 9.34 -23.68 8.90
C LEU A 12 9.84 -23.93 10.32
N ALA A 13 8.93 -24.23 11.26
CA ALA A 13 9.29 -24.52 12.65
C ALA A 13 10.17 -25.79 12.77
N VAL A 14 9.86 -26.83 11.99
CA VAL A 14 10.67 -28.06 11.93
C VAL A 14 12.06 -27.78 11.38
N VAL A 15 12.17 -27.04 10.27
CA VAL A 15 13.47 -26.65 9.68
C VAL A 15 14.30 -25.85 10.69
N VAL A 16 13.70 -24.86 11.33
CA VAL A 16 14.37 -24.05 12.36
C VAL A 16 14.82 -24.93 13.52
N THR A 17 13.97 -25.83 14.01
CA THR A 17 14.31 -26.74 15.13
C THR A 17 15.48 -27.66 14.79
N ILE A 18 15.47 -28.29 13.62
CA ILE A 18 16.58 -29.14 13.15
C ILE A 18 17.85 -28.30 13.01
N PHE A 19 17.73 -27.09 12.47
CA PHE A 19 18.86 -26.18 12.31
C PHE A 19 19.47 -25.77 13.67
N VAL A 20 18.64 -25.43 14.67
CA VAL A 20 19.10 -25.21 16.05
C VAL A 20 19.85 -26.43 16.56
N TYR A 21 19.21 -27.61 16.44
CA TYR A 21 19.73 -28.85 17.00
C TYR A 21 21.10 -29.23 16.41
N VAL A 22 21.24 -29.15 15.08
CA VAL A 22 22.49 -29.45 14.38
C VAL A 22 23.59 -28.44 14.73
N ASN A 23 23.24 -27.16 14.92
CA ASN A 23 24.20 -26.08 15.16
C ASN A 23 24.37 -25.74 16.65
N TRP A 24 23.91 -26.59 17.57
CA TRP A 24 24.02 -26.38 19.02
C TRP A 24 25.38 -26.77 19.59
N GLY A 25 26.08 -27.72 18.95
CA GLY A 25 27.28 -28.35 19.50
C GLY A 25 28.58 -27.55 19.40
N GLU A 26 28.66 -26.58 18.48
CA GLU A 26 29.86 -25.76 18.31
C GLU A 26 29.77 -24.48 19.14
N SER A 27 30.09 -24.64 20.42
CA SER A 27 30.50 -23.57 21.31
C SER A 27 31.84 -23.02 20.83
N HIS A 28 31.81 -21.83 20.21
CA HIS A 28 33.02 -21.12 19.84
C HIS A 28 33.48 -20.25 21.01
N ASN A 29 34.67 -20.58 21.53
CA ASN A 29 35.32 -19.85 22.60
C ASN A 29 35.75 -18.46 22.12
N VAL A 30 34.91 -17.45 22.34
CA VAL A 30 35.31 -16.05 22.13
C VAL A 30 35.87 -15.52 23.46
N ILE A 31 37.17 -15.21 23.47
CA ILE A 31 37.84 -14.59 24.61
C ILE A 31 37.45 -13.12 24.64
N ILE A 32 36.52 -12.74 25.52
CA ILE A 32 36.03 -11.36 25.61
C ILE A 32 37.04 -10.46 26.35
N TRP A 33 37.86 -11.03 27.24
CA TRP A 33 38.93 -10.28 27.91
C TRP A 33 40.06 -11.20 28.41
N PRO A 34 41.33 -10.97 28.05
CA PRO A 34 42.46 -11.63 28.70
C PRO A 34 42.66 -11.03 30.09
N ARG A 35 42.40 -11.81 31.14
CA ARG A 35 42.72 -11.42 32.53
C ARG A 35 44.13 -11.91 32.85
N GLU A 36 45.00 -11.02 33.31
CA GLU A 36 46.26 -11.41 33.96
C GLU A 36 45.93 -12.32 35.16
N GLY A 37 46.36 -13.58 35.10
CA GLY A 37 45.96 -14.64 36.03
C GLY A 37 45.44 -15.92 35.39
N GLY A 38 45.44 -16.03 34.06
CA GLY A 38 45.27 -17.31 33.34
C GLY A 38 43.85 -17.86 33.24
N LYS A 39 42.83 -17.08 33.63
CA LYS A 39 41.42 -17.48 33.53
C LYS A 39 40.67 -16.50 32.63
N SER A 40 40.69 -16.77 31.33
CA SER A 40 39.87 -16.07 30.34
C SER A 40 38.39 -16.41 30.56
N ILE A 41 37.52 -15.41 30.46
CA ILE A 41 36.08 -15.62 30.48
C ILE A 41 35.70 -16.09 29.08
N LEU A 42 35.41 -17.39 28.98
CA LEU A 42 34.95 -18.04 27.77
C LEU A 42 33.44 -17.84 27.70
N PHE A 43 32.95 -17.13 26.70
CA PHE A 43 31.51 -16.98 26.48
C PHE A 43 31.11 -17.79 25.25
N ASP A 44 30.43 -18.90 25.50
CA ASP A 44 29.93 -19.78 24.46
C ASP A 44 28.59 -19.26 23.94
N TRP A 45 28.62 -18.60 22.77
CA TRP A 45 27.40 -18.38 21.99
C TRP A 45 27.22 -19.53 21.00
N PRO A 46 26.06 -20.21 21.01
CA PRO A 46 25.77 -21.23 20.01
C PRO A 46 25.56 -20.56 18.65
N VAL A 47 26.35 -20.96 17.66
CA VAL A 47 26.29 -20.46 16.27
C VAL A 47 24.88 -20.61 15.68
N GLY A 48 24.18 -21.68 16.07
CA GLY A 48 22.80 -21.93 15.64
C GLY A 48 21.82 -20.79 15.98
N PHE A 49 21.99 -20.11 17.12
CA PHE A 49 21.12 -19.00 17.49
C PHE A 49 21.32 -17.80 16.57
N ILE A 50 22.58 -17.45 16.29
CA ILE A 50 22.93 -16.31 15.45
C ILE A 50 22.39 -16.51 14.03
N ALA A 51 22.55 -17.71 13.47
CA ALA A 51 22.09 -17.98 12.11
C ALA A 51 20.56 -17.94 11.98
N ILE A 52 19.80 -18.30 13.03
CA ILE A 52 18.35 -18.09 13.07
C ILE A 52 17.99 -16.62 13.12
N VAL A 53 18.71 -15.81 13.91
CA VAL A 53 18.48 -14.37 13.98
C VAL A 53 18.71 -13.74 12.60
N PHE A 54 19.79 -14.09 11.89
CA PHE A 54 20.05 -13.59 10.55
C PHE A 54 19.02 -14.08 9.51
N PHE A 55 18.60 -15.34 9.60
CA PHE A 55 17.56 -15.88 8.73
C PHE A 55 16.21 -15.16 8.95
N LEU A 56 15.80 -14.96 10.20
CA LEU A 56 14.61 -14.18 10.52
C LEU A 56 14.78 -12.71 10.12
N ALA A 57 15.96 -12.12 10.33
CA ALA A 57 16.23 -10.74 9.96
C ALA A 57 16.15 -10.51 8.44
N GLY A 58 16.54 -11.48 7.62
CA GLY A 58 16.33 -11.43 6.16
C GLY A 58 14.89 -11.73 5.74
N PHE A 59 14.22 -12.65 6.44
CA PHE A 59 12.88 -13.12 6.06
C PHE A 59 11.73 -12.21 6.53
N LEU A 60 11.80 -11.67 7.74
CA LEU A 60 10.79 -10.77 8.32
C LEU A 60 10.48 -9.56 7.43
N PRO A 61 11.46 -8.76 6.97
CA PRO A 61 11.17 -7.56 6.19
C PRO A 61 10.47 -7.91 4.87
N MET A 62 10.90 -8.98 4.19
CA MET A 62 10.26 -9.45 2.95
C MET A 62 8.82 -9.94 3.20
N TRP A 63 8.63 -10.72 4.27
CA TRP A 63 7.31 -11.22 4.66
C TRP A 63 6.33 -10.10 5.02
N LEU A 64 6.80 -9.12 5.80
CA LEU A 64 5.99 -7.99 6.25
C LEU A 64 5.58 -7.10 5.07
N PHE A 65 6.50 -6.87 4.13
CA PHE A 65 6.21 -6.16 2.88
C PHE A 65 5.11 -6.86 2.08
N HIS A 66 5.26 -8.16 1.85
CA HIS A 66 4.30 -8.95 1.08
C HIS A 66 2.91 -8.98 1.76
N ARG A 67 2.88 -9.01 3.10
CA ARG A 67 1.66 -8.92 3.90
C ARG A 67 1.00 -7.54 3.78
N GLY A 68 1.78 -6.47 3.84
CA GLY A 68 1.31 -5.10 3.70
C GLY A 68 0.70 -4.82 2.33
N VAL A 69 1.34 -5.29 1.26
CA VAL A 69 0.81 -5.19 -0.12
C VAL A 69 -0.55 -5.89 -0.22
N LYS A 70 -0.66 -7.15 0.23
CA LYS A 70 -1.95 -7.87 0.24
C LYS A 70 -3.03 -7.15 1.04
N TRP A 71 -2.67 -6.55 2.17
CA TRP A 71 -3.60 -5.78 2.98
C TRP A 71 -4.11 -4.53 2.24
N ARG A 72 -3.20 -3.77 1.60
CA ARG A 72 -3.55 -2.59 0.81
C ARG A 72 -4.45 -2.92 -0.37
N LEU A 73 -4.13 -3.97 -1.12
CA LEU A 73 -4.90 -4.39 -2.29
C LEU A 73 -6.32 -4.80 -1.89
N ASN A 74 -6.47 -5.63 -0.86
CA ASN A 74 -7.79 -6.03 -0.36
C ASN A 74 -8.64 -4.84 0.09
N ARG A 75 -8.03 -3.82 0.72
CA ARG A 75 -8.77 -2.62 1.14
C ARG A 75 -9.25 -1.81 -0.06
N ARG A 76 -8.40 -1.65 -1.09
CA ARG A 76 -8.77 -0.96 -2.34
C ARG A 76 -9.90 -1.67 -3.07
N ILE A 77 -9.83 -2.99 -3.19
CA ILE A 77 -10.88 -3.81 -3.81
C ILE A 77 -12.20 -3.59 -3.09
N LYS A 78 -12.23 -3.70 -1.75
CA LYS A 78 -13.45 -3.45 -0.96
C LYS A 78 -14.03 -2.04 -1.16
N THR A 79 -13.17 -1.02 -1.26
CA THR A 79 -13.61 0.35 -1.52
C THR A 79 -14.24 0.47 -2.91
N LEU A 80 -13.65 -0.16 -3.93
CA LEU A 80 -14.19 -0.18 -5.30
C LEU A 80 -15.50 -0.97 -5.38
N GLU A 81 -15.59 -2.11 -4.70
CA GLU A 81 -16.82 -2.91 -4.60
C GLU A 81 -17.95 -2.10 -3.95
N ASN A 82 -17.68 -1.42 -2.83
CA ASN A 82 -18.68 -0.57 -2.18
C ASN A 82 -19.09 0.63 -3.05
N ALA A 83 -18.15 1.26 -3.75
CA ALA A 83 -18.46 2.38 -4.65
C ALA A 83 -19.30 1.92 -5.84
N ALA A 84 -18.99 0.76 -6.42
CA ALA A 84 -19.78 0.16 -7.49
C ALA A 84 -21.18 -0.25 -7.01
N HIS A 85 -21.29 -0.85 -5.82
CA HIS A 85 -22.58 -1.15 -5.20
C HIS A 85 -23.41 0.12 -4.92
N ALA A 86 -22.78 1.17 -4.39
CA ALA A 86 -23.46 2.44 -4.15
C ALA A 86 -23.92 3.09 -5.47
N ALA A 87 -23.11 3.04 -6.53
CA ALA A 87 -23.48 3.54 -7.85
C ALA A 87 -24.63 2.73 -8.49
N ALA A 88 -24.68 1.42 -8.28
CA ALA A 88 -25.75 0.56 -8.76
C ALA A 88 -27.08 0.73 -8.00
N VAL A 89 -27.04 1.13 -6.72
CA VAL A 89 -28.23 1.33 -5.87
C VAL A 89 -28.70 2.79 -5.87
N SER A 90 -27.86 3.73 -6.29
CA SER A 90 -28.26 5.14 -6.44
C SER A 90 -29.23 5.28 -7.64
N PRO A 91 -30.44 5.84 -7.45
CA PRO A 91 -31.30 6.19 -8.57
C PRO A 91 -30.59 7.20 -9.48
N PRO A 92 -30.89 7.24 -10.80
CA PRO A 92 -30.29 8.23 -11.68
C PRO A 92 -30.66 9.61 -11.15
N VAL A 93 -29.65 10.36 -10.72
CA VAL A 93 -29.82 11.76 -10.37
C VAL A 93 -30.19 12.46 -11.68
N GLN A 94 -31.45 12.87 -11.81
CA GLN A 94 -31.86 13.79 -12.87
C GLN A 94 -30.90 14.96 -12.86
N SER A 95 -30.31 15.24 -14.03
CA SER A 95 -29.48 16.42 -14.26
C SER A 95 -30.18 17.65 -13.71
N ALA A 96 -29.62 18.24 -12.64
CA ALA A 96 -30.09 19.53 -12.18
C ALA A 96 -29.83 20.56 -13.30
N PRO A 97 -30.81 21.44 -13.60
CA PRO A 97 -30.69 22.39 -14.69
C PRO A 97 -29.53 23.36 -14.43
N THR A 98 -28.79 23.65 -15.49
CA THR A 98 -27.84 24.75 -15.58
C THR A 98 -28.44 26.02 -14.97
N PRO A 99 -27.78 26.67 -13.99
CA PRO A 99 -28.23 27.97 -13.52
C PRO A 99 -28.22 28.96 -14.69
N VAL A 100 -29.41 29.35 -15.15
CA VAL A 100 -29.59 30.53 -15.99
C VAL A 100 -29.46 31.74 -15.08
N ASP A 101 -28.44 32.54 -15.36
CA ASP A 101 -28.18 33.84 -14.73
C ASP A 101 -29.27 34.83 -15.17
N PRO A 102 -30.11 35.39 -14.27
CA PRO A 102 -31.12 36.37 -14.63
C PRO A 102 -30.62 37.76 -14.20
N THR A 103 -29.70 38.35 -14.97
CA THR A 103 -29.46 39.79 -14.90
C THR A 103 -29.06 40.28 -16.28
N SER A 104 -30.05 40.50 -17.14
CA SER A 104 -30.03 41.62 -18.09
C SER A 104 -31.38 41.74 -18.79
N VAL A 105 -32.36 42.32 -18.10
CA VAL A 105 -33.43 43.07 -18.74
C VAL A 105 -33.60 44.32 -17.90
N GLU A 106 -33.00 45.45 -18.31
CA GLU A 106 -33.73 46.73 -18.44
C GLU A 106 -32.84 47.81 -19.08
N SER A 107 -33.17 48.20 -20.30
CA SER A 107 -33.18 49.61 -20.72
C SER A 107 -34.08 49.72 -21.93
N PRO A 108 -35.34 50.15 -21.76
CA PRO A 108 -36.11 50.69 -22.86
C PRO A 108 -35.63 52.12 -23.13
N ASP A 109 -35.98 52.63 -24.30
CA ASP A 109 -35.81 54.04 -24.69
C ASP A 109 -34.49 54.39 -25.42
N SER A 110 -34.46 54.06 -26.71
CA SER A 110 -34.13 55.07 -27.71
C SER A 110 -34.80 54.67 -29.02
N ALA A 111 -35.84 55.45 -29.30
CA ALA A 111 -36.67 55.41 -30.46
C ALA A 111 -35.88 55.41 -31.79
N GLU A 112 -36.41 54.64 -32.74
CA GLU A 112 -36.81 55.21 -34.03
C GLU A 112 -35.71 55.82 -34.93
N LYS A 113 -35.16 55.02 -35.86
CA LYS A 113 -35.01 55.51 -37.25
C LYS A 113 -34.76 54.44 -38.33
N LEU A 114 -35.76 54.29 -39.21
CA LEU A 114 -35.70 54.14 -40.67
C LEU A 114 -34.95 52.96 -41.35
N LYS A 115 -35.72 51.92 -41.72
CA LYS A 115 -35.97 51.36 -43.09
C LYS A 115 -34.77 50.91 -44.01
N PRO A 116 -34.99 50.27 -45.20
CA PRO A 116 -34.62 48.86 -45.48
C PRO A 116 -33.58 48.61 -46.61
N THR A 117 -32.88 47.44 -46.59
CA THR A 117 -32.32 46.62 -47.73
C THR A 117 -31.35 47.29 -48.77
N PRO A 118 -30.49 46.62 -49.59
CA PRO A 118 -29.75 45.32 -49.60
C PRO A 118 -28.18 45.43 -49.75
N THR A 119 -27.49 44.28 -49.65
CA THR A 119 -26.22 43.71 -50.25
C THR A 119 -25.54 44.47 -51.46
N PRO A 120 -24.26 44.27 -51.93
CA PRO A 120 -23.06 43.43 -51.56
C PRO A 120 -21.65 44.12 -51.65
N SER A 121 -20.57 43.34 -51.41
CA SER A 121 -19.35 43.19 -52.29
C SER A 121 -17.96 43.74 -51.86
N SER A 122 -16.97 42.82 -51.86
CA SER A 122 -15.55 42.93 -52.32
C SER A 122 -14.55 43.87 -51.61
N GLN A 123 -13.59 43.33 -50.83
CA GLN A 123 -12.18 42.95 -51.16
C GLN A 123 -11.18 43.97 -50.53
N PRO A 124 -9.86 43.69 -50.39
CA PRO A 124 -8.93 43.47 -51.50
C PRO A 124 -8.10 42.17 -51.42
#